data_AF-A0A164EBS8-F1
#
_entry.id   AF-A0A164EBS8-F1
#
_cell.length_a   1.000
_cell.length_b   1.000
_cell.length_c   1.000
_cell.angle_alpha   90.00
_cell.angle_beta   90.00
_cell.angle_gamma   90.00
#
_symmetry.space_group_name_H-M   'P 1'
#
loop_
_entity.id
_entity.type
_entity.pdbx_description
1 polymer ?
#
loop_
_entity_poly.entity_id
_entity_poly.type
_entity_poly.pdbx_seq_one_letter_code
_entity_poly.pdbx_strand_id
1 'polypeptide(L)' 'SSIDWVKGAVGVKYVYTLELRDSGRFGFLLPARHIVPSGKETWMAVHASAMELAKRTYGDYVECPEPTV' A
#
# COMPACT_ATOMS: atom_id res chain seq x y z
N SER A 1 8.47 -11.42 11.79
CA SER A 1 7.88 -11.21 10.44
C SER A 1 8.78 -10.29 9.61
N SER A 2 8.59 -10.20 8.29
CA SER A 2 9.35 -9.26 7.42
C SER A 2 9.14 -7.81 7.85
N ILE A 3 7.91 -7.43 8.20
CA ILE A 3 7.59 -6.09 8.66
C ILE A 3 8.26 -5.74 10.00
N ASP A 4 8.39 -6.69 10.93
CA ASP A 4 9.03 -6.46 12.23
C ASP A 4 10.53 -6.19 12.06
N TRP A 5 11.17 -6.92 11.14
CA TRP A 5 12.58 -6.71 10.84
C TRP A 5 12.81 -5.35 10.18
N VAL A 6 11.99 -4.98 9.19
CA VAL A 6 12.06 -3.64 8.57
C VAL A 6 11.81 -2.53 9.60
N LYS A 7 10.86 -2.73 10.52
CA LYS A 7 10.56 -1.76 11.58
C LYS A 7 11.70 -1.63 12.60
N GLY A 8 12.23 -2.76 13.07
CA GLY A 8 13.19 -2.81 14.17
C GLY A 8 14.64 -2.64 13.76
N ALA A 9 15.06 -3.30 12.67
CA ALA A 9 16.45 -3.28 12.21
C ALA A 9 16.74 -2.14 11.23
N VAL A 10 15.84 -1.88 10.28
CA VAL A 10 16.01 -0.80 9.29
C VAL A 10 15.51 0.55 9.82
N GLY A 11 14.57 0.54 10.76
CA GLY A 11 14.03 1.76 11.36
C GLY A 11 13.00 2.50 10.50
N VAL A 12 12.38 1.81 9.52
CA VAL A 12 11.33 2.45 8.69
C VAL A 12 10.12 2.79 9.55
N LYS A 13 9.68 4.06 9.48
CA LYS A 13 8.63 4.58 10.37
C LYS A 13 7.25 3.99 10.06
N TYR A 14 6.89 3.90 8.79
CA TYR A 14 5.58 3.46 8.32
C TYR A 14 5.74 2.14 7.57
N VAL A 15 5.22 1.05 8.14
CA VAL A 15 5.36 -0.31 7.61
C VAL A 15 4.02 -1.01 7.80
N TYR A 16 3.54 -1.69 6.77
CA TYR A 16 2.20 -2.29 6.75
C TYR A 16 2.25 -3.68 6.12
N THR A 17 1.40 -4.58 6.62
CA THR A 17 1.06 -5.83 5.94
C THR A 17 -0.36 -5.70 5.42
N LEU A 18 -0.57 -6.01 4.14
CA LEU A 18 -1.89 -6.01 3.52
C LEU A 18 -2.38 -7.45 3.39
N GLU A 19 -3.44 -7.78 4.11
CA GLU A 19 -4.18 -9.02 3.95
C GLU A 19 -5.42 -8.72 3.08
N LEU A 20 -5.49 -9.33 1.90
CA LEU A 20 -6.50 -9.03 0.89
C LEU A 20 -7.81 -9.81 1.13
N ARG A 21 -8.77 -9.65 0.22
CA ARG A 21 -10.01 -10.44 0.23
C ARG A 21 -9.69 -11.95 0.16
N ASP A 22 -10.53 -12.81 0.72
CA ASP A 22 -11.72 -12.56 1.54
C ASP A 22 -11.51 -12.93 3.01
N SER A 23 -12.57 -12.92 3.82
CA SER A 23 -12.52 -13.29 5.24
C SER A 23 -12.71 -14.79 5.49
N GLY A 24 -12.37 -15.65 4.53
CA GLY A 24 -12.35 -17.10 4.69
C GLY A 24 -13.49 -17.87 4.00
N ARG A 25 -14.31 -17.23 3.14
CA ARG A 25 -15.33 -17.95 2.36
C ARG A 25 -14.70 -18.74 1.22
N PHE A 26 -13.74 -18.15 0.52
CA PHE A 26 -12.94 -18.77 -0.52
C PHE A 26 -11.47 -18.89 -0.11
N GLY A 27 -11.00 -18.04 0.82
CA GLY A 27 -9.62 -18.07 1.32
C GLY A 27 -8.61 -17.94 0.20
N PHE A 28 -7.62 -18.84 0.17
CA PHE A 28 -6.56 -18.83 -0.84
C PHE A 28 -7.04 -19.13 -2.28
N LEU A 29 -8.24 -19.71 -2.44
CA LEU A 29 -8.83 -20.02 -3.76
C LEU A 29 -9.94 -19.03 -4.15
N LEU A 30 -9.62 -17.74 -4.04
CA LEU A 30 -10.53 -16.65 -4.37
C LEU A 30 -10.91 -16.67 -5.87
N PRO A 31 -12.22 -16.65 -6.24
CA PRO A 31 -12.64 -16.72 -7.64
C PRO A 31 -12.13 -15.54 -8.47
N ALA A 32 -11.80 -15.79 -9.74
CA ALA A 32 -11.20 -14.80 -10.66
C ALA A 32 -11.98 -13.47 -10.79
N ARG A 33 -13.31 -13.49 -10.62
CA ARG A 33 -14.15 -12.27 -10.60
C ARG A 33 -13.75 -11.26 -9.50
N HIS A 34 -13.01 -11.67 -8.48
CA HIS A 34 -12.55 -10.81 -7.41
C HIS A 34 -11.17 -10.19 -7.68
N ILE A 35 -10.43 -10.61 -8.71
CA ILE A 35 -9.07 -10.10 -9.01
C ILE A 35 -9.09 -8.58 -9.21
N VAL A 36 -9.91 -8.09 -10.15
CA VAL A 36 -9.99 -6.66 -10.47
C VAL A 36 -10.57 -5.85 -9.30
N PRO A 37 -11.66 -6.27 -8.63
CA PRO A 37 -12.14 -5.58 -7.43
C PRO A 37 -11.11 -5.47 -6.31
N SER A 38 -10.41 -6.56 -5.96
CA SER A 38 -9.35 -6.56 -4.94
C SER A 38 -8.19 -5.64 -5.33
N GLY A 39 -7.79 -5.64 -6.60
CA GLY A 39 -6.76 -4.74 -7.10
C GLY A 39 -7.14 -3.26 -6.98
N LYS A 40 -8.38 -2.90 -7.33
CA LYS A 40 -8.86 -1.50 -7.27
C LYS A 40 -8.88 -0.95 -5.85
N GLU A 41 -9.40 -1.70 -4.89
CA GLU A 41 -9.44 -1.23 -3.50
C GLU A 41 -8.04 -1.20 -2.86
N THR A 42 -7.18 -2.17 -3.20
CA THR A 42 -5.78 -2.19 -2.73
C THR A 42 -5.02 -0.99 -3.28
N TRP A 43 -5.21 -0.67 -4.57
CA TRP A 43 -4.60 0.51 -5.18
C TRP A 43 -5.05 1.80 -4.51
N MET A 44 -6.33 1.95 -4.21
CA MET A 44 -6.82 3.13 -3.48
C MET A 44 -6.16 3.28 -2.10
N ALA A 45 -5.99 2.18 -1.36
CA ALA A 45 -5.31 2.19 -0.07
C ALA A 45 -3.83 2.58 -0.18
N VAL A 46 -3.11 2.03 -1.16
CA VAL A 46 -1.69 2.36 -1.42
C VAL A 46 -1.56 3.83 -1.86
N HIS A 47 -2.40 4.28 -2.79
CA HIS A 47 -2.39 5.65 -3.28
C HIS A 47 -2.65 6.66 -2.16
N ALA A 48 -3.70 6.44 -1.35
CA ALA A 48 -4.01 7.33 -0.23
C ALA A 48 -2.87 7.37 0.81
N SER A 49 -2.28 6.21 1.13
CA SER A 49 -1.14 6.12 2.06
C SER A 49 0.08 6.85 1.51
N ALA A 50 0.40 6.65 0.23
CA ALA A 50 1.53 7.31 -0.43
C ALA A 50 1.35 8.84 -0.46
N MET A 51 0.15 9.32 -0.81
CA MET A 51 -0.16 10.76 -0.81
C MET A 51 -0.03 11.38 0.58
N GLU A 52 -0.51 10.70 1.63
CA GLU A 52 -0.39 11.18 3.00
C GLU A 52 1.07 11.23 3.46
N LEU A 53 1.86 10.20 3.13
CA LEU A 53 3.28 10.17 3.45
C LEU A 53 4.05 11.24 2.68
N ALA A 54 3.74 11.44 1.40
CA ALA A 54 4.34 12.50 0.59
C ALA A 54 4.11 13.88 1.20
N LYS A 55 2.87 14.20 1.60
CA LYS A 55 2.55 15.45 2.30
C LYS A 55 3.35 15.63 3.59
N ARG A 56 3.51 14.56 4.37
CA ARG A 56 4.28 14.60 5.64
C ARG A 56 5.79 14.74 5.43
N THR A 57 6.32 14.18 4.35
CA THR A 57 7.77 14.16 4.09
C THR A 57 8.22 15.40 3.34
N TYR A 58 7.45 15.86 2.36
CA TYR A 58 7.84 16.91 1.43
C TYR A 58 7.04 18.22 1.60
N GLY A 59 6.07 18.27 2.52
CA GLY A 59 5.20 19.43 2.73
C GLY A 59 4.11 19.55 1.66
N ASP A 60 3.56 20.76 1.46
CA ASP A 60 2.48 21.05 0.49
C ASP A 60 2.96 21.11 -0.98
N TYR A 61 4.14 20.59 -1.31
CA TYR A 61 4.55 20.41 -2.71
C TYR A 61 3.76 19.23 -3.32
N VAL A 62 2.60 19.54 -3.89
CA VAL A 62 1.62 18.59 -4.44
C VAL A 62 1.97 18.08 -5.84
N GLU A 63 2.98 18.65 -6.51
CA GLU A 63 3.38 18.22 -7.85
C GLU A 63 4.53 17.22 -7.79
N CYS A 64 4.27 15.98 -8.24
CA CYS A 64 5.31 15.08 -8.71
C CYS A 64 6.09 15.84 -9.80
N PRO A 65 7.40 16.12 -9.64
CA PRO A 65 8.16 16.76 -10.70
C PRO A 65 8.09 15.88 -11.95
N GLU A 66 7.79 16.48 -13.10
CA GLU A 66 7.88 15.77 -14.37
C GLU A 66 9.29 15.20 -14.52
N PRO A 67 9.45 13.97 -15.05
CA PRO A 67 10.77 13.44 -15.30
C PRO A 67 11.49 14.40 -16.24
N THR A 68 12.58 15.00 -15.77
CA THR A 68 13.48 15.75 -16.64
C THR A 68 14.02 14.77 -17.67
N VAL A 69 13.64 14.99 -18.93
CA VAL A 69 14.14 14.27 -20.12
C VAL A 69 15.65 14.18 -20.15
#